data_AF-A0A958XDH5-F1
#
_entry.id   AF-A0A958XDH5-F1
#
_cell.length_a   1.000
_cell.length_b   1.000
_cell.length_c   1.000
_cell.angle_alpha   90.00
_cell.angle_beta   90.00
_cell.angle_gamma   90.00
#
_symmetry.space_group_name_H-M   'P 1'
#
loop_
_entity.id
_entity.type
_entity.pdbx_description
1 polymer ?
#
loop_
_entity_poly.entity_id
_entity_poly.type
_entity_poly.pdbx_seq_one_letter_code
_entity_poly.pdbx_strand_id
1 'polypeptide(L)'
;MTSLPTLLISFAIVGLVFTVLTRLAKKTKNTFLSFLQHFCGVWFVFSGVVKAIDPIGTAYKMEDYFAAFENTFAGLQNSFSGLAPMFPALANYSAGFSIVMIVLEITLGVMLMLGYTRRTTAWLFTLIVLFFTLLTGFTYLTGFVPTQANFFDFAKWGPYVATQMRVTDCGCFGDFIKLDPKISFFKDLGLLIPAFIFLFRSKNMHQLFTPKGRNILTGATALVSLIFCLQNTYRDLPVVDFRPFYEGANIRERKALEEEARGNIEIIGWLMENTKTGEVKKVMVPLERYSEVLAQCPKDAGWTVKDQIKTEMFIEKDGKRVPVSETKVSEFSIDSENGPVTEDILGEEGYSLMIMAYKFYGEKTTQTIVVQDTIWAYDTLRVNADPFQIQARIDHIAPKKVEQEVFVAEAHYGDLFRSKINPLAAEATKAGWKVFAVNTFQDQELAEMFRENIGAPYPFYHGDDKLLKTIIRSNPGLIVWKDGKIIAKYHWRHLPTAEALLRL
;
A
#
# COMPACT_ATOMS: atom_id res chain seq x y z
N MET A 1 16.62 -10.60 -1.77
CA MET A 1 15.45 -10.40 -2.64
C MET A 1 15.73 -11.06 -3.98
N THR A 2 14.81 -11.88 -4.49
CA THR A 2 14.95 -12.53 -5.80
C THR A 2 14.74 -11.50 -6.91
N SER A 3 15.72 -11.33 -7.80
CA SER A 3 15.57 -10.43 -8.95
C SER A 3 14.64 -11.02 -10.01
N LEU A 4 14.01 -10.17 -10.82
CA LEU A 4 13.15 -10.62 -11.93
C LEU A 4 13.85 -11.63 -12.85
N PRO A 5 15.12 -11.45 -13.28
CA PRO A 5 15.83 -12.45 -14.09
C PRO A 5 15.94 -13.83 -13.42
N THR A 6 16.13 -13.86 -12.10
CA THR A 6 16.20 -15.12 -11.33
C THR A 6 14.87 -15.86 -11.38
N LEU A 7 13.75 -15.13 -11.27
CA LEU A 7 12.42 -15.70 -11.43
C LEU A 7 12.15 -16.17 -12.87
N LEU A 8 12.55 -15.40 -13.88
CA LEU A 8 12.42 -15.79 -15.29
C LEU A 8 13.08 -17.15 -15.57
N ILE A 9 14.32 -17.31 -15.08
CA ILE A 9 15.09 -18.54 -15.22
C ILE A 9 14.39 -19.68 -14.48
N SER A 10 13.92 -19.43 -13.26
CA SER A 10 13.22 -20.43 -12.45
C SER A 10 11.93 -20.91 -13.14
N PHE A 11 11.13 -20.00 -13.68
CA PHE A 11 9.92 -20.35 -14.43
C PHE A 11 10.23 -21.09 -15.73
N ALA A 12 11.31 -20.72 -16.42
CA ALA A 12 11.77 -21.42 -17.61
C ALA A 12 12.21 -22.86 -17.28
N ILE A 13 12.93 -23.08 -16.18
CA ILE A 13 13.34 -24.41 -15.73
C ILE A 13 12.11 -25.27 -15.40
N VAL A 14 11.19 -24.75 -14.58
CA VAL A 14 9.97 -25.47 -14.20
C VAL A 14 9.11 -25.76 -15.44
N GLY A 15 8.95 -24.77 -16.33
CA GLY A 15 8.24 -24.94 -17.59
C GLY A 15 8.87 -25.99 -18.50
N LEU A 16 10.21 -26.05 -18.55
CA LEU A 16 10.94 -27.06 -19.31
C LEU A 16 10.71 -28.46 -18.74
N VAL A 17 10.76 -28.63 -17.42
CA VAL A 17 10.46 -29.91 -16.75
C VAL A 17 9.06 -30.40 -17.12
N PHE A 18 8.03 -29.55 -17.01
CA PHE A 18 6.69 -29.92 -17.43
C PHE A 18 6.60 -30.25 -18.92
N THR A 19 7.34 -29.53 -19.77
CA THR A 19 7.37 -29.81 -21.22
C THR A 19 8.01 -31.16 -21.54
N VAL A 20 9.08 -31.52 -20.83
CA VAL A 20 9.71 -32.85 -20.96
C VAL A 20 8.72 -33.93 -20.55
N LEU A 21 8.04 -33.77 -19.41
CA LEU A 21 7.01 -34.72 -18.95
C LEU A 21 5.86 -34.87 -19.96
N THR A 22 5.36 -33.78 -20.53
CA THR A 22 4.28 -33.84 -21.52
C THR A 22 4.73 -34.44 -22.86
N ARG A 23 6.00 -34.22 -23.25
CA ARG A 23 6.62 -34.86 -24.41
C ARG A 23 6.76 -36.37 -24.20
N LEU A 24 7.23 -36.79 -23.04
CA LEU A 24 7.33 -38.22 -22.66
C LEU A 24 5.95 -38.89 -22.68
N ALA A 25 4.91 -38.18 -22.27
CA ALA A 25 3.53 -38.65 -22.35
C ALA A 25 2.93 -38.68 -23.78
N LYS A 26 3.71 -38.31 -24.82
CA LYS A 26 3.29 -38.21 -26.23
C LYS A 26 2.04 -37.34 -26.43
N LYS A 27 1.85 -36.31 -25.61
CA LYS A 27 0.71 -35.37 -25.69
C LYS A 27 1.05 -34.03 -26.36
N THR A 28 2.28 -33.88 -26.86
CA THR A 28 2.76 -32.64 -27.50
C THR A 28 2.62 -32.71 -29.02
N LYS A 29 2.01 -31.69 -29.63
CA LYS A 29 2.04 -31.48 -31.10
C LYS A 29 3.25 -30.68 -31.52
N ASN A 30 3.57 -29.63 -30.76
CA ASN A 30 4.73 -28.76 -30.98
C ASN A 30 5.40 -28.50 -29.62
N THR A 31 6.63 -28.98 -29.47
CA THR A 31 7.37 -28.90 -28.19
C THR A 31 7.62 -27.45 -27.76
N PHE A 32 7.91 -26.54 -28.70
CA PHE A 32 8.13 -25.14 -28.38
C PHE A 32 6.85 -24.45 -27.88
N LEU A 33 5.71 -24.73 -28.51
CA LEU A 33 4.44 -24.16 -28.08
C LEU A 33 4.01 -24.70 -26.71
N SER A 34 4.24 -26.00 -26.46
CA SER A 34 4.02 -26.60 -25.15
C SER A 34 4.90 -26.00 -24.07
N PHE A 35 6.17 -25.67 -24.39
CA PHE A 35 7.06 -24.94 -23.50
C PHE A 35 6.52 -23.56 -23.15
N LEU A 36 6.16 -22.75 -24.15
CA LEU A 36 5.57 -21.42 -23.90
C LEU A 36 4.30 -21.53 -23.05
N GLN A 37 3.46 -22.52 -23.31
CA GLN A 37 2.22 -22.76 -22.57
C GLN A 37 2.50 -23.12 -21.09
N HIS A 38 3.49 -23.96 -20.81
CA HIS A 38 3.90 -24.26 -19.43
C HIS A 38 4.58 -23.07 -18.75
N PHE A 39 5.46 -22.36 -19.46
CA PHE A 39 6.14 -21.17 -18.95
C PHE A 39 5.15 -20.08 -18.52
N CYS A 40 4.23 -19.69 -19.41
CA CYS A 40 3.18 -18.70 -19.11
C CYS A 40 2.23 -19.21 -18.01
N GLY A 41 1.93 -20.52 -17.98
CA GLY A 41 1.11 -21.12 -16.94
C GLY A 41 1.74 -21.03 -15.55
N VAL A 42 3.02 -21.43 -15.42
CA VAL A 42 3.79 -21.34 -14.16
C VAL A 42 3.89 -19.89 -13.69
N TRP A 43 4.13 -18.97 -14.62
CA TRP A 43 4.16 -17.54 -14.33
C TRP A 43 2.88 -17.06 -13.66
N PHE A 44 1.73 -17.34 -14.28
CA PHE A 44 0.43 -16.88 -13.80
C PHE A 44 0.04 -17.54 -12.48
N VAL A 45 0.34 -18.83 -12.31
CA VAL A 45 0.11 -19.50 -11.02
C VAL A 45 0.96 -18.88 -9.92
N PHE A 46 2.26 -18.68 -10.14
CA PHE A 46 3.14 -18.09 -9.14
C PHE A 46 2.72 -16.66 -8.79
N SER A 47 2.51 -15.82 -9.81
CA SER A 47 2.04 -14.44 -9.67
C SER A 47 0.72 -14.38 -8.89
N GLY A 48 -0.25 -15.21 -9.25
CA GLY A 48 -1.55 -15.28 -8.57
C GLY A 48 -1.44 -15.79 -7.12
N VAL A 49 -0.65 -16.82 -6.85
CA VAL A 49 -0.47 -17.37 -5.49
C VAL A 49 0.13 -16.32 -4.55
N VAL A 50 1.14 -15.59 -5.02
CA VAL A 50 1.75 -14.51 -4.23
C VAL A 50 0.74 -13.40 -3.92
N LYS A 51 -0.09 -13.01 -4.88
CA LYS A 51 -1.19 -12.05 -4.62
C LYS A 51 -2.26 -12.63 -3.70
N ALA A 52 -2.52 -13.93 -3.75
CA ALA A 52 -3.53 -14.59 -2.91
C ALA A 52 -3.14 -14.65 -1.43
N ILE A 53 -1.84 -14.51 -1.11
CA ILE A 53 -1.34 -14.38 0.26
C ILE A 53 -1.74 -13.04 0.86
N ASP A 54 -1.77 -11.96 0.05
CA ASP A 54 -2.27 -10.64 0.46
C ASP A 54 -3.23 -10.02 -0.59
N PRO A 55 -4.50 -10.48 -0.65
CA PRO A 55 -5.47 -9.94 -1.59
C PRO A 55 -5.80 -8.47 -1.30
N ILE A 56 -5.79 -8.08 -0.02
CA ILE A 56 -6.04 -6.70 0.41
C ILE A 56 -4.96 -5.75 -0.14
N GLY A 57 -3.69 -6.16 -0.14
CA GLY A 57 -2.62 -5.39 -0.78
C GLY A 57 -2.90 -5.11 -2.25
N THR A 58 -3.40 -6.11 -2.99
CA THR A 58 -3.81 -5.93 -4.39
C THR A 58 -5.05 -5.02 -4.51
N ALA A 59 -5.99 -5.07 -3.57
CA ALA A 59 -7.15 -4.18 -3.52
C ALA A 59 -6.75 -2.70 -3.34
N TYR A 60 -5.81 -2.40 -2.45
CA TYR A 60 -5.29 -1.03 -2.29
C TYR A 60 -4.58 -0.52 -3.54
N LYS A 61 -3.88 -1.39 -4.27
CA LYS A 61 -3.33 -0.99 -5.58
C LYS A 61 -4.42 -0.66 -6.58
N MET A 62 -5.52 -1.40 -6.60
CA MET A 62 -6.67 -1.07 -7.44
C MET A 62 -7.30 0.27 -7.04
N GLU A 63 -7.39 0.58 -5.75
CA GLU A 63 -7.83 1.90 -5.26
C GLU A 63 -6.91 3.03 -5.73
N ASP A 64 -5.59 2.84 -5.63
CA ASP A 64 -4.59 3.79 -6.15
C ASP A 64 -4.79 4.02 -7.67
N TYR A 65 -5.04 2.94 -8.44
CA TYR A 65 -5.34 3.03 -9.86
C TYR A 65 -6.66 3.75 -10.15
N PHE A 66 -7.72 3.46 -9.41
CA PHE A 66 -9.01 4.14 -9.56
C PHE A 66 -8.93 5.62 -9.24
N ALA A 67 -8.20 6.00 -8.18
CA ALA A 67 -7.94 7.41 -7.87
C ALA A 67 -7.09 8.10 -8.95
N ALA A 68 -6.07 7.41 -9.49
CA ALA A 68 -5.27 7.93 -10.59
C ALA A 68 -6.11 8.09 -11.87
N PHE A 69 -7.02 7.17 -12.15
CA PHE A 69 -7.94 7.26 -13.28
C PHE A 69 -8.98 8.35 -13.08
N GLU A 70 -9.58 8.49 -11.90
CA GLU A 70 -10.48 9.60 -11.58
C GLU A 70 -9.80 10.94 -11.90
N ASN A 71 -8.59 11.18 -11.38
CA ASN A 71 -7.82 12.40 -11.67
C ASN A 71 -7.44 12.56 -13.15
N THR A 72 -7.37 11.46 -13.90
CA THR A 72 -7.08 11.48 -15.34
C THR A 72 -8.31 11.85 -16.16
N PHE A 73 -9.45 11.26 -15.82
CA PHE A 73 -10.71 11.45 -16.52
C PHE A 73 -11.48 12.68 -16.03
N ALA A 74 -11.17 13.17 -14.82
CA ALA A 74 -11.68 14.42 -14.28
C ALA A 74 -11.23 15.60 -15.15
N GLY A 75 -12.19 16.46 -15.50
CA GLY A 75 -11.94 17.66 -16.31
C GLY A 75 -11.91 17.43 -17.83
N LEU A 76 -12.12 16.20 -18.34
CA LEU A 76 -12.36 16.03 -19.78
C LEU A 76 -13.72 16.61 -20.17
N GLN A 77 -13.73 17.48 -21.17
CA GLN A 77 -14.96 17.99 -21.80
C GLN A 77 -15.42 17.15 -23.00
N ASN A 78 -14.86 15.95 -23.19
CA ASN A 78 -15.14 15.05 -24.32
C ASN A 78 -16.16 13.96 -23.93
N SER A 79 -16.44 13.01 -24.85
CA SER A 79 -17.36 11.87 -24.65
C SER A 79 -17.04 10.95 -23.45
N PHE A 80 -15.89 11.13 -22.80
CA PHE A 80 -15.46 10.38 -21.62
C PHE A 80 -15.70 11.12 -20.28
N SER A 81 -16.31 12.31 -20.31
CA SER A 81 -16.57 13.14 -19.12
C SER A 81 -17.40 12.44 -18.04
N GLY A 82 -18.31 11.53 -18.45
CA GLY A 82 -19.15 10.74 -17.54
C GLY A 82 -18.46 9.56 -16.86
N LEU A 83 -17.20 9.25 -17.19
CA LEU A 83 -16.49 8.10 -16.60
C LEU A 83 -15.84 8.39 -15.25
N ALA A 84 -15.50 9.65 -14.96
CA ALA A 84 -14.87 10.03 -13.69
C ALA A 84 -15.62 9.52 -12.43
N PRO A 85 -16.96 9.71 -12.29
CA PRO A 85 -17.68 9.24 -11.10
C PRO A 85 -17.81 7.72 -10.99
N MET A 86 -17.49 6.95 -12.05
CA MET A 86 -17.51 5.49 -12.01
C MET A 86 -16.32 4.94 -11.19
N PHE A 87 -15.16 5.60 -11.20
CA PHE A 87 -13.97 5.09 -10.52
C PHE A 87 -14.11 5.06 -8.99
N PRO A 88 -14.65 6.10 -8.31
CA PRO A 88 -15.00 6.01 -6.88
C PRO A 88 -16.00 4.90 -6.57
N ALA A 89 -17.00 4.70 -7.43
CA ALA A 89 -17.97 3.62 -7.24
C ALA A 89 -17.31 2.24 -7.33
N LEU A 90 -16.37 2.05 -8.27
CA LEU A 90 -15.57 0.82 -8.41
C LEU A 90 -14.59 0.63 -7.24
N ALA A 91 -14.07 1.70 -6.65
CA ALA A 91 -13.18 1.63 -5.49
C ALA A 91 -13.83 0.96 -4.28
N ASN A 92 -15.15 1.15 -4.07
CA ASN A 92 -15.88 0.44 -3.00
C ASN A 92 -15.92 -1.09 -3.19
N TYR A 93 -15.71 -1.57 -4.42
CA TYR A 93 -15.66 -2.99 -4.76
C TYR A 93 -14.23 -3.50 -5.01
N SER A 94 -13.20 -2.72 -4.64
CA SER A 94 -11.77 -3.04 -4.87
C SER A 94 -11.39 -4.42 -4.34
N ALA A 95 -11.83 -4.77 -3.12
CA ALA A 95 -11.56 -6.06 -2.49
C ALA A 95 -12.19 -7.24 -3.28
N GLY A 96 -13.44 -7.09 -3.70
CA GLY A 96 -14.11 -8.11 -4.51
C GLY A 96 -13.44 -8.29 -5.88
N PHE A 97 -13.11 -7.19 -6.55
CA PHE A 97 -12.41 -7.21 -7.83
C PHE A 97 -11.02 -7.86 -7.72
N SER A 98 -10.28 -7.53 -6.66
CA SER A 98 -8.98 -8.14 -6.38
C SER A 98 -9.08 -9.65 -6.25
N ILE A 99 -10.00 -10.16 -5.42
CA ILE A 99 -10.18 -11.61 -5.22
C ILE A 99 -10.54 -12.29 -6.54
N VAL A 100 -11.49 -11.75 -7.31
CA VAL A 100 -11.90 -12.31 -8.59
C VAL A 100 -10.75 -12.34 -9.59
N MET A 101 -9.97 -11.27 -9.68
CA MET A 101 -8.83 -11.17 -10.58
C MET A 101 -7.74 -12.18 -10.21
N ILE A 102 -7.41 -12.31 -8.92
CA ILE A 102 -6.40 -13.27 -8.42
C ILE A 102 -6.84 -14.71 -8.71
N VAL A 103 -8.09 -15.05 -8.39
CA VAL A 103 -8.66 -16.39 -8.68
C VAL A 103 -8.61 -16.68 -10.17
N LEU A 104 -8.96 -15.69 -11.01
CA LEU A 104 -8.90 -15.81 -12.46
C LEU A 104 -7.47 -16.02 -12.95
N GLU A 105 -6.48 -15.30 -12.40
CA GLU A 105 -5.07 -15.43 -12.76
C GLU A 105 -4.52 -16.83 -12.45
N ILE A 106 -4.75 -17.34 -11.24
CA ILE A 106 -4.33 -18.69 -10.83
C ILE A 106 -5.03 -19.74 -11.70
N THR A 107 -6.35 -19.62 -11.85
CA THR A 107 -7.15 -20.57 -12.63
C THR A 107 -6.71 -20.59 -14.09
N LEU A 108 -6.43 -19.43 -14.68
CA LEU A 108 -5.96 -19.31 -16.05
C LEU A 108 -4.56 -19.89 -16.23
N GLY A 109 -3.66 -19.69 -15.25
CA GLY A 109 -2.35 -20.33 -15.22
C GLY A 109 -2.47 -21.86 -15.26
N VAL A 110 -3.36 -22.44 -14.44
CA VAL A 110 -3.65 -23.88 -14.46
C VAL A 110 -4.32 -24.32 -15.77
N MET A 111 -5.25 -23.53 -16.32
CA MET A 111 -5.87 -23.80 -17.62
C MET A 111 -4.83 -23.88 -18.74
N LEU A 112 -3.82 -23.00 -18.73
CA LEU A 112 -2.70 -23.05 -19.65
C LEU A 112 -1.87 -24.32 -19.43
N MET A 113 -1.47 -24.63 -18.20
CA MET A 113 -0.66 -25.84 -17.94
C MET A 113 -1.35 -27.13 -18.39
N LEU A 114 -2.65 -27.27 -18.12
CA LEU A 114 -3.44 -28.45 -18.46
C LEU A 114 -3.93 -28.47 -19.92
N GLY A 115 -4.07 -27.31 -20.56
CA GLY A 115 -4.72 -27.18 -21.86
C GLY A 115 -6.23 -27.44 -21.81
N TYR A 116 -6.93 -26.76 -20.90
CA TYR A 116 -8.38 -26.90 -20.65
C TYR A 116 -9.20 -26.84 -21.96
N THR A 117 -9.29 -25.64 -22.53
CA THR A 117 -9.95 -25.34 -23.80
C THR A 117 -9.09 -24.38 -24.60
N ARG A 118 -8.59 -24.84 -25.75
CA ARG A 118 -7.56 -24.13 -26.53
C ARG A 118 -7.93 -22.69 -26.88
N ARG A 119 -9.17 -22.47 -27.36
CA ARG A 119 -9.61 -21.15 -27.85
C ARG A 119 -9.95 -20.18 -26.72
N THR A 120 -10.72 -20.61 -25.73
CA THR A 120 -11.13 -19.70 -24.65
C THR A 120 -9.97 -19.37 -23.71
N THR A 121 -9.09 -20.33 -23.43
CA THR A 121 -7.87 -20.08 -22.62
C THR A 121 -6.97 -19.06 -23.32
N ALA A 122 -6.76 -19.20 -24.64
CA ALA A 122 -5.97 -18.24 -25.41
C ALA A 122 -6.61 -16.84 -25.41
N TRP A 123 -7.93 -16.73 -25.60
CA TRP A 123 -8.62 -15.43 -25.55
C TRP A 123 -8.57 -14.78 -24.17
N LEU A 124 -8.83 -15.53 -23.09
CA LEU A 124 -8.77 -15.02 -21.73
C LEU A 124 -7.35 -14.57 -21.36
N PHE A 125 -6.34 -15.35 -21.75
CA PHE A 125 -4.93 -15.00 -21.57
C PHE A 125 -4.53 -13.74 -22.33
N THR A 126 -4.94 -13.60 -23.59
CA THR A 126 -4.69 -12.37 -24.34
C THR A 126 -5.40 -11.17 -23.72
N LEU A 127 -6.65 -11.32 -23.29
CA LEU A 127 -7.43 -10.23 -22.70
C LEU A 127 -6.80 -9.73 -21.40
N ILE A 128 -6.41 -10.64 -20.49
CA ILE A 128 -5.82 -10.25 -19.21
C ILE A 128 -4.40 -9.67 -19.39
N VAL A 129 -3.58 -10.23 -20.28
CA VAL A 129 -2.24 -9.67 -20.57
C VAL A 129 -2.38 -8.30 -21.23
N LEU A 130 -3.33 -8.13 -22.16
CA LEU A 130 -3.62 -6.84 -22.77
C LEU A 130 -4.09 -5.82 -21.73
N PHE A 131 -4.99 -6.21 -20.83
CA PHE A 131 -5.44 -5.37 -19.72
C PHE A 131 -4.27 -4.90 -18.84
N PHE A 132 -3.40 -5.82 -18.40
CA PHE A 132 -2.21 -5.45 -17.62
C PHE A 132 -1.24 -4.60 -18.41
N THR A 133 -1.02 -4.89 -19.70
CA THR A 133 -0.15 -4.06 -20.56
C THR A 133 -0.67 -2.62 -20.67
N LEU A 134 -1.99 -2.42 -20.74
CA LEU A 134 -2.59 -1.09 -20.75
C LEU A 134 -2.44 -0.40 -19.39
N LEU A 135 -2.62 -1.13 -18.28
CA LEU A 135 -2.48 -0.60 -16.92
C LEU A 135 -1.02 -0.19 -16.62
N THR A 136 -0.06 -1.06 -16.94
CA THR A 136 1.37 -0.78 -16.75
C THR A 136 1.88 0.26 -17.72
N GLY A 137 1.38 0.25 -18.96
CA GLY A 137 1.60 1.30 -19.94
C GLY A 137 1.12 2.64 -19.43
N PHE A 138 -0.09 2.73 -18.88
CA PHE A 138 -0.60 3.96 -18.27
C PHE A 138 0.33 4.47 -17.16
N THR A 139 0.70 3.62 -16.21
CA THR A 139 1.62 4.02 -15.12
C THR A 139 2.95 4.53 -15.67
N TYR A 140 3.57 3.77 -16.58
CA TYR A 140 4.85 4.16 -17.19
C TYR A 140 4.74 5.49 -17.96
N LEU A 141 3.66 5.69 -18.70
CA LEU A 141 3.42 6.91 -19.48
C LEU A 141 3.13 8.13 -18.60
N THR A 142 2.51 7.96 -17.42
CA THR A 142 2.30 9.08 -16.50
C THR A 142 3.60 9.72 -16.01
N GLY A 143 4.73 9.00 -16.04
CA GLY A 143 6.04 9.57 -15.76
C GLY A 143 6.52 10.61 -16.77
N PHE A 144 5.87 10.74 -17.94
CA PHE A 144 6.14 11.82 -18.91
C PHE A 144 5.21 13.02 -18.73
N VAL A 145 4.23 12.94 -17.82
CA VAL A 145 3.18 13.96 -17.65
C VAL A 145 3.50 14.83 -16.44
N PRO A 146 3.69 16.16 -16.63
CA PRO A 146 3.84 17.08 -15.51
C PRO A 146 2.64 17.04 -14.56
N THR A 147 2.87 17.26 -13.26
CA THR A 147 1.82 17.20 -12.21
C THR A 147 0.66 18.18 -12.44
N GLN A 148 0.90 19.27 -13.17
CA GLN A 148 -0.09 20.29 -13.50
C GLN A 148 -0.86 20.01 -14.81
N ALA A 149 -0.45 19.00 -15.58
CA ALA A 149 -1.05 18.65 -16.86
C ALA A 149 -1.95 17.41 -16.74
N ASN A 150 -3.01 17.37 -17.55
CA ASN A 150 -3.80 16.14 -17.70
C ASN A 150 -3.04 15.15 -18.60
N PHE A 151 -3.25 13.85 -18.39
CA PHE A 151 -2.66 12.78 -19.19
C PHE A 151 -2.92 12.94 -20.70
N PHE A 152 -4.11 13.43 -21.10
CA PHE A 152 -4.47 13.57 -22.51
C PHE A 152 -3.94 14.85 -23.18
N ASP A 153 -3.28 15.73 -22.44
CA ASP A 153 -2.62 16.92 -22.99
C ASP A 153 -1.26 16.53 -23.59
N PHE A 154 -1.26 15.75 -24.67
CA PHE A 154 -0.03 15.21 -25.28
C PHE A 154 1.01 16.28 -25.66
N ALA A 155 0.58 17.52 -25.93
CA ALA A 155 1.48 18.64 -26.22
C ALA A 155 2.29 19.11 -25.01
N LYS A 156 1.83 18.82 -23.79
CA LYS A 156 2.51 19.17 -22.53
C LYS A 156 3.38 18.04 -21.98
N TRP A 157 3.47 16.92 -22.69
CA TRP A 157 4.32 15.80 -22.28
C TRP A 157 5.79 16.20 -22.38
N GLY A 158 6.53 15.88 -21.34
CA GLY A 158 7.94 16.20 -21.20
C GLY A 158 8.82 14.94 -21.20
N PRO A 159 10.12 15.09 -20.89
CA PRO A 159 10.98 13.95 -20.59
C PRO A 159 10.48 13.17 -19.36
N TYR A 160 10.77 11.87 -19.34
CA TYR A 160 10.41 10.98 -18.25
C TYR A 160 11.05 11.37 -16.92
N VAL A 161 10.23 11.52 -15.88
CA VAL A 161 10.62 11.76 -14.50
C VAL A 161 9.92 10.74 -13.60
N ALA A 162 10.70 9.92 -12.89
CA ALA A 162 10.16 8.82 -12.07
C ALA A 162 9.26 9.30 -10.92
N THR A 163 9.52 10.49 -10.36
CA THR A 163 8.73 11.06 -9.27
C THR A 163 7.35 11.56 -9.70
N GLN A 164 7.09 11.71 -11.01
CA GLN A 164 5.80 12.15 -11.54
C GLN A 164 4.82 11.00 -11.78
N MET A 165 5.25 9.75 -11.58
CA MET A 165 4.39 8.59 -11.74
C MET A 165 3.23 8.63 -10.74
N ARG A 166 1.99 8.47 -11.25
CA ARG A 166 0.77 8.52 -10.42
C ARG A 166 0.61 7.27 -9.54
N VAL A 167 1.19 6.15 -9.96
CA VAL A 167 1.24 4.89 -9.19
C VAL A 167 2.68 4.39 -9.25
N THR A 168 3.28 4.05 -8.11
CA THR A 168 4.73 3.80 -8.01
C THR A 168 5.13 2.35 -8.24
N ASP A 169 4.17 1.42 -8.24
CA ASP A 169 4.39 -0.01 -8.49
C ASP A 169 3.18 -0.64 -9.21
N CYS A 170 3.44 -1.66 -10.02
CA CYS A 170 2.42 -2.32 -10.83
C CYS A 170 1.54 -3.32 -10.04
N GLY A 171 2.00 -3.78 -8.88
CA GLY A 171 1.28 -4.79 -8.07
C GLY A 171 1.24 -6.20 -8.68
N CYS A 172 1.92 -6.45 -9.82
CA CYS A 172 1.90 -7.77 -10.49
C CYS A 172 2.37 -8.93 -9.62
N PHE A 173 3.29 -8.74 -8.67
CA PHE A 173 3.73 -9.79 -7.74
C PHE A 173 3.34 -9.45 -6.30
N GLY A 174 2.30 -8.64 -6.11
CA GLY A 174 1.94 -8.12 -4.78
C GLY A 174 3.14 -7.46 -4.08
N ASP A 175 3.23 -7.64 -2.77
CA ASP A 175 4.33 -7.11 -1.95
C ASP A 175 5.60 -8.00 -1.96
N PHE A 176 5.58 -9.16 -2.66
CA PHE A 176 6.77 -10.03 -2.75
C PHE A 176 7.92 -9.36 -3.51
N ILE A 177 7.61 -8.73 -4.64
CA ILE A 177 8.57 -7.95 -5.43
C ILE A 177 7.86 -6.73 -6.01
N LYS A 178 8.36 -5.54 -5.64
CA LYS A 178 7.99 -4.28 -6.27
C LYS A 178 8.81 -4.09 -7.52
N LEU A 179 8.14 -4.15 -8.67
CA LEU A 179 8.76 -3.89 -9.97
C LEU A 179 8.51 -2.44 -10.36
N ASP A 180 9.56 -1.80 -10.84
CA ASP A 180 9.46 -0.52 -11.55
C ASP A 180 8.39 -0.64 -12.67
N PRO A 181 7.45 0.31 -12.78
CA PRO A 181 6.48 0.36 -13.87
C PRO A 181 7.08 0.16 -15.26
N LYS A 182 8.29 0.68 -15.52
CA LYS A 182 8.97 0.49 -16.81
C LYS A 182 9.26 -0.98 -17.08
N ILE A 183 9.87 -1.67 -16.10
CA ILE A 183 10.18 -3.10 -16.20
C ILE A 183 8.89 -3.91 -16.35
N SER A 184 7.85 -3.53 -15.60
CA SER A 184 6.54 -4.18 -15.63
C SER A 184 5.89 -4.09 -17.02
N PHE A 185 5.94 -2.91 -17.64
CA PHE A 185 5.40 -2.69 -18.99
C PHE A 185 6.10 -3.55 -20.05
N PHE A 186 7.43 -3.57 -20.08
CA PHE A 186 8.17 -4.40 -21.04
C PHE A 186 7.98 -5.90 -20.79
N LYS A 187 7.83 -6.30 -19.54
CA LYS A 187 7.48 -7.68 -19.15
C LYS A 187 6.10 -8.07 -19.69
N ASP A 188 5.08 -7.22 -19.55
CA ASP A 188 3.74 -7.50 -20.09
C ASP A 188 3.74 -7.52 -21.62
N LEU A 189 4.46 -6.59 -22.27
CA LEU A 189 4.66 -6.59 -23.72
C LEU A 189 5.35 -7.88 -24.20
N GLY A 190 6.31 -8.39 -23.44
CA GLY A 190 6.96 -9.68 -23.69
C GLY A 190 6.00 -10.88 -23.58
N LEU A 191 5.08 -10.86 -22.60
CA LEU A 191 4.02 -11.88 -22.43
C LEU A 191 2.92 -11.78 -23.51
N LEU A 192 2.80 -10.61 -24.15
CA LEU A 192 1.84 -10.38 -25.22
C LEU A 192 2.23 -11.13 -26.52
N ILE A 193 3.53 -11.39 -26.72
CA ILE A 193 4.06 -12.21 -27.83
C ILE A 193 3.51 -13.65 -27.77
N PRO A 194 3.72 -14.45 -26.70
CA PRO A 194 3.12 -15.78 -26.60
C PRO A 194 1.60 -15.72 -26.58
N ALA A 195 0.97 -14.65 -26.05
CA ALA A 195 -0.48 -14.49 -26.07
C ALA A 195 -1.04 -14.46 -27.49
N PHE A 196 -0.45 -13.65 -28.39
CA PHE A 196 -0.83 -13.65 -29.80
C PHE A 196 -0.51 -14.96 -30.51
N ILE A 197 0.62 -15.59 -30.20
CA ILE A 197 0.95 -16.93 -30.74
C ILE A 197 -0.14 -17.94 -30.35
N PHE A 198 -0.61 -17.94 -29.09
CA PHE A 198 -1.69 -18.82 -28.65
C PHE A 198 -3.02 -18.50 -29.34
N LEU A 199 -3.32 -17.23 -29.61
CA LEU A 199 -4.54 -16.83 -30.31
C LEU A 199 -4.60 -17.41 -31.73
N PHE A 200 -3.53 -17.22 -32.52
CA PHE A 200 -3.48 -17.67 -33.92
C PHE A 200 -3.16 -19.16 -34.07
N ARG A 201 -2.38 -19.76 -33.15
CA ARG A 201 -1.98 -21.17 -33.19
C ARG A 201 -2.65 -22.05 -32.12
N SER A 202 -3.81 -21.63 -31.61
CA SER A 202 -4.55 -22.34 -30.56
C SER A 202 -4.74 -23.84 -30.84
N LYS A 203 -4.93 -24.26 -32.10
CA LYS A 203 -5.09 -25.69 -32.48
C LYS A 203 -3.90 -26.59 -32.14
N ASN A 204 -2.70 -26.02 -32.00
CA ASN A 204 -1.45 -26.72 -31.74
C ASN A 204 -1.11 -26.84 -30.25
N MET A 205 -1.87 -26.19 -29.37
CA MET A 205 -1.71 -26.27 -27.91
C MET A 205 -1.98 -27.69 -27.41
N HIS A 206 -1.19 -28.12 -26.42
CA HIS A 206 -1.36 -29.44 -25.81
C HIS A 206 -2.61 -29.48 -24.94
N GLN A 207 -3.11 -30.69 -24.73
CA GLN A 207 -4.17 -30.96 -23.77
C GLN A 207 -3.80 -32.20 -22.98
N LEU A 208 -3.73 -32.05 -21.67
CA LEU A 208 -3.44 -33.11 -20.72
C LEU A 208 -4.75 -33.65 -20.14
N PHE A 209 -4.71 -34.89 -19.65
CA PHE A 209 -5.85 -35.56 -19.01
C PHE A 209 -7.12 -35.68 -19.87
N THR A 210 -8.15 -36.30 -19.31
CA THR A 210 -9.49 -36.38 -19.92
C THR A 210 -10.25 -35.06 -19.71
N PRO A 211 -11.27 -34.74 -20.54
CA PRO A 211 -12.08 -33.53 -20.35
C PRO A 211 -12.67 -33.42 -18.94
N LYS A 212 -13.21 -34.52 -18.39
CA LYS A 212 -13.75 -34.56 -17.03
C LYS A 212 -12.67 -34.22 -15.98
N GLY A 213 -11.48 -34.80 -16.10
CA GLY A 213 -10.37 -34.52 -15.19
C GLY A 213 -9.93 -33.06 -15.22
N ARG A 214 -9.88 -32.46 -16.41
CA ARG A 214 -9.57 -31.03 -16.56
C ARG A 214 -10.64 -30.13 -15.92
N ASN A 215 -11.93 -30.44 -16.09
CA ASN A 215 -13.03 -29.68 -15.48
C ASN A 215 -12.96 -29.73 -13.95
N ILE A 216 -12.76 -30.92 -13.40
CA ILE A 216 -12.64 -31.11 -11.95
C ILE A 216 -11.43 -30.34 -11.41
N LEU A 217 -10.26 -30.48 -12.05
CA LEU A 217 -9.04 -29.85 -11.55
C LEU A 217 -9.07 -28.31 -11.65
N THR A 218 -9.55 -27.76 -12.76
CA THR A 218 -9.71 -26.31 -12.92
C THR A 218 -10.77 -25.77 -11.93
N GLY A 219 -11.91 -26.46 -11.79
CA GLY A 219 -12.96 -26.06 -10.85
C GLY A 219 -12.51 -26.12 -9.39
N ALA A 220 -11.79 -27.19 -9.01
CA ALA A 220 -11.20 -27.33 -7.68
C ALA A 220 -10.16 -26.23 -7.42
N THR A 221 -9.32 -25.90 -8.40
CA THR A 221 -8.33 -24.80 -8.28
C THR A 221 -9.04 -23.46 -8.03
N ALA A 222 -10.09 -23.16 -8.80
CA ALA A 222 -10.87 -21.93 -8.61
C ALA A 222 -11.51 -21.87 -7.22
N LEU A 223 -12.11 -22.98 -6.75
CA LEU A 223 -12.73 -23.05 -5.42
C LEU A 223 -11.70 -22.90 -4.29
N VAL A 224 -10.58 -23.62 -4.36
CA VAL A 224 -9.52 -23.57 -3.34
C VAL A 224 -8.89 -22.18 -3.29
N SER A 225 -8.58 -21.59 -4.45
CA SER A 225 -8.03 -20.22 -4.51
C SER A 225 -9.02 -19.19 -3.97
N LEU A 226 -10.33 -19.33 -4.25
CA LEU A 226 -11.35 -18.45 -3.69
C LEU A 226 -11.43 -18.55 -2.17
N ILE A 227 -11.49 -19.78 -1.62
CA ILE A 227 -11.52 -20.00 -0.16
C ILE A 227 -10.27 -19.41 0.48
N PHE A 228 -9.09 -19.63 -0.12
CA PHE A 228 -7.83 -19.11 0.37
C PHE A 228 -7.81 -17.57 0.37
N CYS A 229 -8.26 -16.92 -0.70
CA CYS A 229 -8.37 -15.45 -0.74
C CYS A 229 -9.35 -14.92 0.32
N LEU A 230 -10.52 -15.54 0.47
CA LEU A 230 -11.53 -15.12 1.46
C LEU A 230 -11.00 -15.27 2.89
N GLN A 231 -10.25 -16.34 3.16
CA GLN A 231 -9.63 -16.58 4.46
C GLN A 231 -8.60 -15.50 4.80
N ASN A 232 -7.64 -15.23 3.90
CA ASN A 232 -6.60 -14.20 4.09
C ASN A 232 -7.15 -12.77 4.06
N THR A 233 -8.33 -12.53 3.50
CA THR A 233 -8.95 -11.19 3.48
C THR A 233 -9.76 -10.91 4.74
N TYR A 234 -10.55 -11.87 5.20
CA TYR A 234 -11.56 -11.60 6.23
C TYR A 234 -11.28 -12.26 7.58
N ARG A 235 -10.45 -13.31 7.63
CA ARG A 235 -10.26 -14.12 8.83
C ARG A 235 -8.90 -13.94 9.47
N ASP A 236 -7.87 -14.09 8.65
CA ASP A 236 -6.49 -14.26 9.08
C ASP A 236 -5.59 -13.15 8.54
N LEU A 237 -4.43 -12.95 9.17
CA LEU A 237 -3.35 -12.20 8.56
C LEU A 237 -2.74 -13.01 7.40
N PRO A 238 -2.02 -12.35 6.47
CA PRO A 238 -1.25 -13.05 5.44
C PRO A 238 -0.37 -14.14 6.04
N VAL A 239 -0.46 -15.37 5.53
CA VAL A 239 0.32 -16.53 6.02
C VAL A 239 1.82 -16.25 6.00
N VAL A 240 2.28 -15.52 4.99
CA VAL A 240 3.66 -15.04 4.90
C VAL A 240 3.61 -13.53 4.70
N ASP A 241 4.24 -12.80 5.61
CA ASP A 241 4.31 -11.36 5.53
C ASP A 241 5.52 -10.94 4.68
N PHE A 242 5.28 -10.53 3.43
CA PHE A 242 6.32 -9.99 2.54
C PHE A 242 6.60 -8.51 2.76
N ARG A 243 5.84 -7.84 3.65
CA ARG A 243 5.95 -6.40 3.87
C ARG A 243 7.15 -6.09 4.76
N PRO A 244 7.70 -4.86 4.71
CA PRO A 244 8.89 -4.49 5.49
C PRO A 244 8.74 -4.62 7.01
N PHE A 245 7.50 -4.64 7.50
CA PHE A 245 7.17 -4.73 8.93
C PHE A 245 6.91 -6.17 9.41
N TYR A 246 7.39 -7.21 8.72
CA TYR A 246 7.12 -8.60 9.08
C TYR A 246 7.54 -8.95 10.53
N GLU A 247 6.98 -10.02 11.09
CA GLU A 247 7.34 -10.49 12.42
C GLU A 247 8.83 -10.87 12.49
N GLY A 248 9.56 -10.27 13.43
CA GLY A 248 11.00 -10.39 13.54
C GLY A 248 11.78 -9.25 12.88
N ALA A 249 11.14 -8.31 12.19
CA ALA A 249 11.80 -7.14 11.63
C ALA A 249 12.21 -6.14 12.72
N ASN A 250 13.50 -5.75 12.75
CA ASN A 250 13.98 -4.65 13.59
C ASN A 250 13.79 -3.33 12.83
N ILE A 251 12.79 -2.55 13.22
CA ILE A 251 12.40 -1.33 12.51
C ILE A 251 13.32 -0.18 12.90
N ARG A 252 13.77 -0.12 14.16
CA ARG A 252 14.76 0.87 14.63
C ARG A 252 16.06 0.77 13.84
N GLU A 253 16.65 -0.42 13.79
CA GLU A 253 17.88 -0.66 13.02
C GLU A 253 17.67 -0.43 11.53
N ARG A 254 16.54 -0.92 10.98
CA ARG A 254 16.26 -0.76 9.55
C ARG A 254 16.09 0.69 9.14
N LYS A 255 15.39 1.50 9.95
CA LYS A 255 15.20 2.93 9.71
C LYS A 255 16.54 3.67 9.75
N ALA A 256 17.36 3.42 10.77
CA ALA A 256 18.70 4.00 10.86
C ALA A 256 19.59 3.65 9.66
N LEU A 257 19.57 2.39 9.20
CA LEU A 257 20.31 1.96 8.01
C LEU A 257 19.81 2.64 6.72
N GLU A 258 18.50 2.84 6.59
CA GLU A 258 17.92 3.54 5.43
C GLU A 258 18.23 5.05 5.47
N GLU A 259 18.24 5.67 6.65
CA GLU A 259 18.63 7.07 6.82
C GLU A 259 20.12 7.31 6.54
N GLU A 260 21.00 6.43 7.01
CA GLU A 260 22.43 6.47 6.68
C GLU A 260 22.64 6.33 5.17
N ALA A 261 21.96 5.36 4.56
CA ALA A 261 22.04 5.15 3.12
C ALA A 261 21.46 6.33 2.31
N ARG A 262 20.48 7.07 2.86
CA ARG A 262 19.97 8.33 2.27
C ARG A 262 21.00 9.45 2.37
N GLY A 263 21.74 9.53 3.48
CA GLY A 263 22.85 10.47 3.65
C GLY A 263 23.98 10.26 2.64
N ASN A 264 24.21 9.02 2.23
CA ASN A 264 25.23 8.64 1.25
C ASN A 264 24.78 8.79 -0.23
N ILE A 265 23.58 9.32 -0.48
CA ILE A 265 23.13 9.55 -1.86
C ILE A 265 23.92 10.72 -2.46
N GLU A 266 24.81 10.40 -3.39
CA GLU A 266 25.53 11.39 -4.17
C GLU A 266 24.72 11.79 -5.41
N ILE A 267 24.51 13.09 -5.62
CA ILE A 267 23.98 13.59 -6.89
C ILE A 267 25.12 13.56 -7.90
N ILE A 268 25.01 12.70 -8.91
CA ILE A 268 26.01 12.48 -9.96
C ILE A 268 25.72 13.29 -11.23
N GLY A 269 24.52 13.84 -11.37
CA GLY A 269 24.17 14.63 -12.53
C GLY A 269 22.81 15.32 -12.44
N TRP A 270 22.55 16.16 -13.43
CA TRP A 270 21.43 17.07 -13.48
C TRP A 270 20.74 16.95 -14.84
N LEU A 271 19.42 16.96 -14.83
CA LEU A 271 18.60 17.13 -16.02
C LEU A 271 18.19 18.60 -16.10
N MET A 272 18.81 19.34 -17.02
CA MET A 272 18.54 20.75 -17.26
C MET A 272 17.54 20.90 -18.41
N GLU A 273 16.55 21.77 -18.28
CA GLU A 273 15.58 22.09 -19.33
C GLU A 273 15.59 23.59 -19.61
N ASN A 274 15.65 23.97 -20.88
CA ASN A 274 15.53 25.36 -21.28
C ASN A 274 14.06 25.74 -21.50
N THR A 275 13.53 26.67 -20.70
CA THR A 275 12.13 27.13 -20.75
C THR A 275 11.78 27.87 -22.05
N LYS A 276 12.77 28.30 -22.84
CA LYS A 276 12.57 29.05 -24.10
C LYS A 276 12.64 28.14 -25.33
N THR A 277 13.47 27.10 -25.32
CA THR A 277 13.65 26.18 -26.47
C THR A 277 13.01 24.81 -26.27
N GLY A 278 12.64 24.46 -25.04
CA GLY A 278 12.18 23.11 -24.68
C GLY A 278 13.27 22.04 -24.73
N GLU A 279 14.54 22.44 -24.90
CA GLU A 279 15.67 21.51 -25.02
C GLU A 279 16.07 20.99 -23.63
N VAL A 280 16.25 19.67 -23.54
CA VAL A 280 16.63 18.98 -22.29
C VAL A 280 18.05 18.44 -22.42
N LYS A 281 18.95 18.89 -21.55
CA LYS A 281 20.35 18.50 -21.53
C LYS A 281 20.68 17.72 -20.26
N LYS A 282 21.29 16.55 -20.42
CA LYS A 282 21.85 15.76 -19.31
C LYS A 282 23.27 16.25 -19.01
N VAL A 283 23.51 16.72 -17.79
CA VAL A 283 24.82 17.20 -17.36
C VAL A 283 25.30 16.32 -16.21
N MET A 284 26.28 15.45 -16.47
CA MET A 284 26.84 14.51 -15.49
C MET A 284 27.94 15.19 -14.67
N VAL A 285 27.53 16.04 -13.74
CA VAL A 285 28.44 16.78 -12.85
C VAL A 285 27.97 16.59 -11.41
N PRO A 286 28.85 16.13 -10.50
CA PRO A 286 28.51 15.97 -9.10
C PRO A 286 28.09 17.28 -8.41
N LEU A 287 27.33 17.19 -7.29
CA LEU A 287 26.85 18.36 -6.54
C LEU A 287 27.96 19.37 -6.21
N GLU A 288 29.16 18.91 -5.84
CA GLU A 288 30.29 19.77 -5.50
C GLU A 288 30.71 20.72 -6.63
N ARG A 289 30.50 20.28 -7.88
CA ARG A 289 30.86 21.03 -9.10
C ARG A 289 29.63 21.63 -9.77
N TYR A 290 28.54 21.83 -9.03
CA TYR A 290 27.28 22.37 -9.56
C TYR A 290 27.43 23.74 -10.25
N SER A 291 28.44 24.54 -9.87
CA SER A 291 28.79 25.78 -10.58
C SER A 291 29.13 25.55 -12.07
N GLU A 292 29.71 24.40 -12.42
CA GLU A 292 29.99 24.02 -13.82
C GLU A 292 28.70 23.70 -14.59
N VAL A 293 27.67 23.18 -13.91
CA VAL A 293 26.34 22.97 -14.49
C VAL A 293 25.71 24.31 -14.85
N LEU A 294 25.82 25.30 -13.96
CA LEU A 294 25.34 26.67 -14.20
C LEU A 294 26.13 27.38 -15.31
N ALA A 295 27.44 27.10 -15.44
CA ALA A 295 28.25 27.62 -16.54
C ALA A 295 27.85 27.01 -17.90
N GLN A 296 27.50 25.73 -17.93
CA GLN A 296 27.04 25.05 -19.15
C GLN A 296 25.57 25.35 -19.50
N CYS A 297 24.75 25.64 -18.50
CA CYS A 297 23.32 25.91 -18.61
C CYS A 297 22.96 27.15 -17.74
N PRO A 298 23.20 28.37 -18.24
CA PRO A 298 22.97 29.60 -17.48
C PRO A 298 21.47 29.82 -17.23
N LYS A 299 21.10 30.24 -16.00
CA LYS A 299 19.72 30.60 -15.67
C LYS A 299 19.21 31.76 -16.55
N ASP A 300 20.08 32.70 -16.90
CA ASP A 300 19.75 33.87 -17.74
C ASP A 300 19.33 33.46 -19.16
N ALA A 301 19.89 32.35 -19.66
CA ALA A 301 19.51 31.74 -20.94
C ALA A 301 18.22 30.91 -20.86
N GLY A 302 17.57 30.85 -19.68
CA GLY A 302 16.30 30.16 -19.46
C GLY A 302 16.44 28.71 -19.04
N TRP A 303 17.60 28.25 -18.55
CA TRP A 303 17.76 26.87 -18.08
C TRP A 303 17.29 26.69 -16.63
N THR A 304 16.46 25.68 -16.40
CA THR A 304 15.96 25.27 -15.09
C THR A 304 16.33 23.82 -14.79
N VAL A 305 16.56 23.51 -13.52
CA VAL A 305 16.81 22.12 -13.08
C VAL A 305 15.46 21.40 -13.07
N LYS A 306 15.34 20.36 -13.89
CA LYS A 306 14.13 19.53 -13.96
C LYS A 306 14.20 18.35 -13.00
N ASP A 307 15.34 17.67 -12.94
CA ASP A 307 15.52 16.49 -12.08
C ASP A 307 17.00 16.24 -11.76
N GLN A 308 17.25 15.45 -10.71
CA GLN A 308 18.58 15.09 -10.22
C GLN A 308 18.84 13.60 -10.45
N ILE A 309 19.95 13.28 -11.10
CA ILE A 309 20.43 11.89 -11.23
C ILE A 309 21.21 11.57 -9.97
N LYS A 310 20.64 10.68 -9.16
CA LYS A 310 21.18 10.25 -7.86
C LYS A 310 21.79 8.85 -7.98
N THR A 311 22.80 8.54 -7.18
CA THR A 311 23.26 7.17 -7.01
C THR A 311 22.19 6.33 -6.30
N GLU A 312 22.21 5.01 -6.51
CA GLU A 312 21.46 4.10 -5.66
C GLU A 312 21.91 4.26 -4.20
N MET A 313 21.00 4.08 -3.24
CA MET A 313 21.31 4.13 -1.81
C MET A 313 22.32 3.04 -1.46
N PHE A 314 23.45 3.40 -0.85
CA PHE A 314 24.46 2.43 -0.42
C PHE A 314 25.02 2.77 0.95
N ILE A 315 25.49 1.73 1.65
CA ILE A 315 26.34 1.86 2.83
C ILE A 315 27.72 1.33 2.50
N GLU A 316 28.76 1.97 3.02
CA GLU A 316 30.12 1.44 2.92
C GLU A 316 30.39 0.54 4.12
N LYS A 317 30.32 -0.77 3.89
CA LYS A 317 30.64 -1.78 4.90
C LYS A 317 31.89 -2.52 4.47
N ASP A 318 32.93 -2.50 5.31
CA ASP A 318 34.21 -3.18 5.07
C ASP A 318 34.88 -2.79 3.73
N GLY A 319 34.80 -1.51 3.35
CA GLY A 319 35.37 -0.98 2.09
C GLY A 319 34.60 -1.40 0.83
N LYS A 320 33.40 -1.97 0.96
CA LYS A 320 32.52 -2.33 -0.17
C LYS A 320 31.21 -1.54 -0.10
N ARG A 321 30.79 -1.00 -1.25
CA ARG A 321 29.48 -0.40 -1.42
C ARG A 321 28.42 -1.49 -1.45
N VAL A 322 27.62 -1.56 -0.39
CA VAL A 322 26.48 -2.46 -0.30
C VAL A 322 25.23 -1.66 -0.64
N PRO A 323 24.51 -1.98 -1.72
CA PRO A 323 23.27 -1.29 -2.05
C PRO A 323 22.21 -1.62 -1.01
N VAL A 324 21.54 -0.59 -0.50
CA VAL A 324 20.42 -0.69 0.44
C VAL A 324 19.16 -0.26 -0.32
N SER A 325 18.18 -1.15 -0.41
CA SER A 325 16.88 -0.80 -0.99
C SER A 325 16.06 0.04 -0.01
N GLU A 326 15.48 1.14 -0.47
CA GLU A 326 14.51 1.90 0.31
C GLU A 326 13.24 1.07 0.55
N THR A 327 12.75 1.04 1.79
CA THR A 327 11.48 0.41 2.14
C THR A 327 10.56 1.42 2.79
N LYS A 328 9.29 1.01 3.00
CA LYS A 328 8.32 1.82 3.73
C LYS A 328 8.66 2.04 5.21
N VAL A 329 9.72 1.40 5.73
CA VAL A 329 10.20 1.65 7.10
C VAL A 329 10.76 3.06 7.24
N SER A 330 11.46 3.58 6.23
CA SER A 330 11.96 4.95 6.23
C SER A 330 10.88 6.05 6.21
N GLU A 331 9.63 5.68 5.85
CA GLU A 331 8.46 6.56 5.92
C GLU A 331 7.68 6.37 7.23
N PHE A 332 8.17 5.52 8.15
CA PHE A 332 7.49 5.28 9.41
C PHE A 332 7.53 6.52 10.29
N SER A 333 6.38 7.18 10.42
CA SER A 333 6.15 8.29 11.32
C SER A 333 4.82 8.12 12.07
N ILE A 334 4.86 8.44 13.36
CA ILE A 334 3.74 8.49 14.28
C ILE A 334 3.84 9.81 15.04
N ASP A 335 2.74 10.55 15.04
CA ASP A 335 2.63 11.88 15.59
C ASP A 335 1.59 11.91 16.72
N SER A 336 1.93 12.63 17.78
CA SER A 336 1.02 12.98 18.87
C SER A 336 0.57 14.44 18.74
N GLU A 337 -0.32 14.89 19.61
CA GLU A 337 -0.71 16.31 19.72
C GLU A 337 0.50 17.22 20.00
N ASN A 338 1.47 16.75 20.78
CA ASN A 338 2.62 17.53 21.19
C ASN A 338 3.83 17.40 20.23
N GLY A 339 3.65 16.75 19.09
CA GLY A 339 4.69 16.53 18.09
C GLY A 339 5.02 15.06 17.81
N PRO A 340 6.08 14.79 17.03
CA PRO A 340 6.44 13.45 16.57
C PRO A 340 6.93 12.58 17.73
N VAL A 341 6.32 11.40 17.90
CA VAL A 341 6.65 10.43 18.96
C VAL A 341 7.35 9.18 18.41
N THR A 342 7.74 9.22 17.14
CA THR A 342 8.27 8.06 16.42
C THR A 342 9.55 7.53 17.06
N GLU A 343 10.50 8.42 17.34
CA GLU A 343 11.78 8.04 17.93
C GLU A 343 11.62 7.59 19.39
N ASP A 344 10.64 8.13 20.12
CA ASP A 344 10.31 7.67 21.47
C ASP A 344 9.73 6.25 21.46
N ILE A 345 8.88 5.94 20.49
CA ILE A 345 8.30 4.60 20.31
C ILE A 345 9.38 3.62 19.87
N LEU A 346 10.19 4.01 18.88
CA LEU A 346 11.24 3.15 18.37
C LEU A 346 12.32 2.95 19.41
N GLY A 347 12.64 3.97 20.21
CA GLY A 347 13.69 4.02 21.24
C GLY A 347 13.32 3.35 22.57
N GLU A 348 12.03 3.06 22.80
CA GLU A 348 11.56 2.38 24.01
C GLU A 348 12.32 1.07 24.26
N GLU A 349 12.83 0.90 25.48
CA GLU A 349 13.47 -0.33 25.95
C GLU A 349 12.41 -1.23 26.59
N GLY A 350 12.37 -2.51 26.19
CA GLY A 350 11.35 -3.46 26.63
C GLY A 350 10.14 -3.51 25.70
N TYR A 351 9.01 -4.00 26.22
CA TYR A 351 7.83 -4.31 25.42
C TYR A 351 6.88 -3.11 25.28
N SER A 352 6.37 -2.90 24.08
CA SER A 352 5.26 -2.00 23.83
C SER A 352 4.17 -2.66 22.99
N LEU A 353 2.91 -2.30 23.28
CA LEU A 353 1.73 -2.80 22.60
C LEU A 353 1.13 -1.68 21.78
N MET A 354 1.22 -1.82 20.46
CA MET A 354 0.63 -0.91 19.49
C MET A 354 -0.71 -1.46 19.01
N ILE A 355 -1.77 -0.68 19.20
CA ILE A 355 -3.13 -1.00 18.77
C ILE A 355 -3.42 -0.25 17.48
N MET A 356 -3.54 -0.97 16.38
CA MET A 356 -3.80 -0.41 15.05
C MET A 356 -5.28 -0.23 14.85
N ALA A 357 -5.75 1.01 14.76
CA ALA A 357 -7.14 1.38 14.52
C ALA A 357 -7.21 2.43 13.39
N TYR A 358 -6.75 2.07 12.19
CA TYR A 358 -6.57 3.03 11.09
C TYR A 358 -7.89 3.62 10.56
N LYS A 359 -9.04 2.98 10.80
CA LYS A 359 -10.36 3.53 10.48
C LYS A 359 -11.34 3.28 11.64
N PHE A 360 -12.09 4.29 12.05
CA PHE A 360 -13.17 4.14 13.02
C PHE A 360 -14.47 3.81 12.30
N TYR A 361 -15.15 2.76 12.74
CA TYR A 361 -16.49 2.42 12.29
C TYR A 361 -17.50 2.98 13.30
N GLY A 362 -18.33 3.90 12.84
CA GLY A 362 -19.27 4.64 13.68
C GLY A 362 -19.71 5.93 13.00
N GLU A 363 -20.54 6.70 13.71
CA GLU A 363 -21.10 7.96 13.21
C GLU A 363 -20.92 9.07 14.25
N LYS A 364 -20.70 10.31 13.78
CA LYS A 364 -20.75 11.49 14.64
C LYS A 364 -22.22 11.79 14.94
N THR A 365 -22.60 11.84 16.20
CA THR A 365 -23.95 12.19 16.65
C THR A 365 -23.88 13.28 17.70
N THR A 366 -24.74 14.28 17.60
CA THR A 366 -24.86 15.32 18.60
C THR A 366 -25.66 14.81 19.79
N GLN A 367 -25.08 14.87 20.99
CA GLN A 367 -25.78 14.56 22.23
C GLN A 367 -25.94 15.82 23.06
N THR A 368 -27.13 16.00 23.64
CA THR A 368 -27.38 17.07 24.59
C THR A 368 -26.94 16.63 25.97
N ILE A 369 -25.83 17.17 26.47
CA ILE A 369 -25.39 16.97 27.84
C ILE A 369 -25.85 18.15 28.71
N VAL A 370 -26.12 17.86 29.98
CA VAL A 370 -26.47 18.89 30.97
C VAL A 370 -25.19 19.23 31.73
N VAL A 371 -24.62 20.40 31.44
CA VAL A 371 -23.43 20.91 32.12
C VAL A 371 -23.86 21.95 33.14
N GLN A 372 -23.23 21.95 34.31
CA GLN A 372 -23.46 22.99 35.31
C GLN A 372 -22.67 24.24 34.89
N ASP A 373 -23.36 25.31 34.52
CA ASP A 373 -22.74 26.58 34.12
C ASP A 373 -22.87 27.60 35.27
N THR A 374 -21.81 28.36 35.51
CA THR A 374 -21.78 29.35 36.59
C THR A 374 -22.30 30.67 36.07
N ILE A 375 -23.44 31.12 36.58
CA ILE A 375 -24.02 32.42 36.20
C ILE A 375 -23.37 33.50 37.08
N TRP A 376 -22.78 34.48 36.41
CA TRP A 376 -22.13 35.62 37.05
C TRP A 376 -23.09 36.80 37.13
N ALA A 377 -23.21 37.39 38.31
CA ALA A 377 -23.80 38.71 38.50
C ALA A 377 -22.69 39.74 38.63
N TYR A 378 -22.83 40.85 37.93
CA TYR A 378 -21.89 41.96 38.01
C TYR A 378 -22.50 43.05 38.87
N ASP A 379 -21.84 43.36 39.99
CA ASP A 379 -22.25 44.47 40.84
C ASP A 379 -21.30 45.65 40.63
N THR A 380 -21.84 46.87 40.74
CA THR A 380 -21.04 48.09 40.59
C THR A 380 -20.75 48.65 41.97
N LEU A 381 -19.49 48.52 42.39
CA LEU A 381 -19.04 49.07 43.66
C LEU A 381 -18.38 50.42 43.42
N ARG A 382 -18.91 51.45 44.06
CA ARG A 382 -18.33 52.80 44.04
C ARG A 382 -17.36 52.94 45.21
N VAL A 383 -16.07 52.77 44.94
CA VAL A 383 -15.00 52.99 45.93
C VAL A 383 -14.40 54.37 45.67
N ASN A 384 -14.99 55.40 46.29
CA ASN A 384 -14.60 56.82 46.22
C ASN A 384 -14.64 57.47 44.81
N ALA A 385 -14.07 58.68 44.67
CA ALA A 385 -14.37 59.68 43.65
C ALA A 385 -13.81 59.43 42.22
N ASP A 386 -13.59 58.17 41.84
CA ASP A 386 -13.11 57.75 40.52
C ASP A 386 -13.92 56.53 40.00
N PRO A 387 -13.82 56.13 38.71
CA PRO A 387 -14.92 55.47 38.00
C PRO A 387 -15.30 54.08 38.53
N PHE A 388 -16.58 53.72 38.32
CA PHE A 388 -17.20 52.48 38.80
C PHE A 388 -16.32 51.25 38.55
N GLN A 389 -16.04 50.48 39.62
CA GLN A 389 -15.42 49.16 39.48
C GLN A 389 -16.51 48.10 39.42
N ILE A 390 -16.47 47.29 38.36
CA ILE A 390 -17.37 46.16 38.17
C ILE A 390 -16.75 44.95 38.87
N GLN A 391 -17.41 44.43 39.90
CA GLN A 391 -16.99 43.19 40.57
C GLN A 391 -17.92 42.05 40.18
N ALA A 392 -17.36 41.00 39.57
CA ALA A 392 -18.09 39.78 39.27
C ALA A 392 -18.27 38.97 40.56
N ARG A 393 -19.52 38.61 40.89
CA ARG A 393 -19.85 37.63 41.92
C ARG A 393 -20.59 36.46 41.30
N ILE A 394 -20.37 35.27 41.83
CA ILE A 394 -21.13 34.08 41.44
C ILE A 394 -22.56 34.26 41.98
N ASP A 395 -23.56 34.25 41.10
CA ASP A 395 -24.96 34.38 41.48
C ASP A 395 -25.53 33.01 41.88
N HIS A 396 -25.56 32.08 40.92
CA HIS A 396 -25.92 30.68 41.15
C HIS A 396 -25.36 29.79 40.03
N ILE A 397 -25.31 28.48 40.29
CA ILE A 397 -24.95 27.48 39.29
C ILE A 397 -26.26 26.93 38.71
N ALA A 398 -26.41 27.01 37.39
CA ALA A 398 -27.61 26.54 36.70
C ALA A 398 -27.26 25.45 35.67
N PRO A 399 -28.11 24.42 35.52
CA PRO A 399 -27.93 23.43 34.47
C PRO A 399 -28.19 24.05 33.10
N LYS A 400 -27.17 24.03 32.24
CA LYS A 400 -27.24 24.45 30.84
C LYS A 400 -27.15 23.23 29.95
N LYS A 401 -28.09 23.12 29.01
CA LYS A 401 -28.04 22.11 27.95
C LYS A 401 -27.01 22.57 26.93
N VAL A 402 -25.94 21.80 26.77
CA VAL A 402 -24.92 22.02 25.73
C VAL A 402 -25.01 20.85 24.77
N GLU A 403 -25.09 21.17 23.48
CA GLU A 403 -24.97 20.19 22.42
C GLU A 403 -23.48 19.89 22.22
N GLN A 404 -23.08 18.65 22.47
CA GLN A 404 -21.71 18.18 22.26
C GLN A 404 -21.75 17.11 21.17
N GLU A 405 -20.84 17.22 20.20
CA GLU A 405 -20.62 16.15 19.24
C GLU A 405 -19.95 14.97 19.95
N VAL A 406 -20.47 13.76 19.75
CA VAL A 406 -19.89 12.53 20.26
C VAL A 406 -19.78 11.54 19.10
N PHE A 407 -18.65 10.84 19.03
CA PHE A 407 -18.52 9.72 18.10
C PHE A 407 -19.08 8.45 18.72
N VAL A 408 -20.13 7.90 18.12
CA VAL A 408 -20.72 6.63 18.55
C VAL A 408 -20.14 5.52 17.69
N ALA A 409 -19.30 4.68 18.28
CA ALA A 409 -18.75 3.51 17.61
C ALA A 409 -19.87 2.53 17.23
N GLU A 410 -19.74 1.89 16.07
CA GLU A 410 -20.61 0.78 15.68
C GLU A 410 -20.56 -0.32 16.76
N ALA A 411 -21.71 -0.89 17.13
CA ALA A 411 -21.84 -1.77 18.29
C ALA A 411 -20.78 -2.88 18.33
N HIS A 412 -20.66 -3.66 17.25
CA HIS A 412 -19.68 -4.74 17.17
C HIS A 412 -18.22 -4.24 17.27
N TYR A 413 -17.91 -3.08 16.69
CA TYR A 413 -16.56 -2.51 16.72
C TYR A 413 -16.22 -1.98 18.11
N GLY A 414 -17.10 -1.20 18.74
CA GLY A 414 -16.91 -0.70 20.10
C GLY A 414 -16.82 -1.83 21.14
N ASP A 415 -17.66 -2.85 21.01
CA ASP A 415 -17.66 -4.01 21.92
C ASP A 415 -16.37 -4.82 21.83
N LEU A 416 -15.76 -4.91 20.65
CA LEU A 416 -14.47 -5.56 20.47
C LEU A 416 -13.37 -4.85 21.28
N PHE A 417 -13.36 -3.52 21.31
CA PHE A 417 -12.44 -2.76 22.15
C PHE A 417 -12.73 -2.99 23.64
N ARG A 418 -13.98 -2.78 24.05
CA ARG A 418 -14.39 -2.88 25.47
C ARG A 418 -14.17 -4.28 26.06
N SER A 419 -14.50 -5.33 25.30
CA SER A 419 -14.50 -6.71 25.81
C SER A 419 -13.19 -7.46 25.64
N LYS A 420 -12.36 -7.11 24.64
CA LYS A 420 -11.14 -7.86 24.32
C LYS A 420 -9.88 -7.01 24.38
N ILE A 421 -9.85 -5.88 23.68
CA ILE A 421 -8.61 -5.09 23.54
C ILE A 421 -8.29 -4.33 24.82
N ASN A 422 -9.25 -3.62 25.42
CA ASN A 422 -9.03 -2.83 26.62
C ASN A 422 -8.57 -3.69 27.81
N PRO A 423 -9.13 -4.90 28.05
CA PRO A 423 -8.60 -5.81 29.07
C PRO A 423 -7.16 -6.24 28.81
N LEU A 424 -6.82 -6.61 27.56
CA LEU A 424 -5.45 -6.98 27.19
C LEU A 424 -4.49 -5.81 27.36
N ALA A 425 -4.90 -4.61 26.96
CA ALA A 425 -4.16 -3.38 27.15
C ALA A 425 -3.91 -3.11 28.63
N ALA A 426 -4.93 -3.25 29.48
CA ALA A 426 -4.79 -3.05 30.92
C ALA A 426 -3.80 -4.04 31.56
N GLU A 427 -3.83 -5.32 31.16
CA GLU A 427 -2.85 -6.31 31.62
C GLU A 427 -1.42 -6.02 31.12
N ALA A 428 -1.27 -5.58 29.87
CA ALA A 428 0.01 -5.13 29.34
C ALA A 428 0.56 -3.92 30.11
N THR A 429 -0.28 -2.91 30.39
CA THR A 429 0.09 -1.75 31.20
C THR A 429 0.50 -2.15 32.62
N LYS A 430 -0.21 -3.09 33.25
CA LYS A 430 0.17 -3.63 34.58
C LYS A 430 1.52 -4.34 34.56
N ALA A 431 1.86 -4.99 33.45
CA ALA A 431 3.16 -5.62 33.25
C ALA A 431 4.28 -4.61 32.92
N GLY A 432 3.98 -3.31 32.90
CA GLY A 432 4.93 -2.24 32.60
C GLY A 432 5.13 -1.97 31.12
N TRP A 433 4.29 -2.52 30.23
CA TRP A 433 4.39 -2.28 28.80
C TRP A 433 3.79 -0.92 28.44
N LYS A 434 4.42 -0.21 27.49
CA LYS A 434 3.84 1.01 26.93
C LYS A 434 2.73 0.63 25.95
N VAL A 435 1.51 1.13 26.19
CA VAL A 435 0.36 0.83 25.34
C VAL A 435 -0.15 2.10 24.68
N PHE A 436 -0.38 2.06 23.37
CA PHE A 436 -0.91 3.18 22.61
C PHE A 436 -1.68 2.69 21.38
N ALA A 437 -2.61 3.49 20.88
CA ALA A 437 -3.32 3.24 19.64
C ALA A 437 -2.87 4.19 18.54
N VAL A 438 -2.96 3.75 17.27
CA VAL A 438 -2.63 4.59 16.12
C VAL A 438 -3.76 4.56 15.09
N ASN A 439 -4.14 5.75 14.62
CA ASN A 439 -5.23 5.97 13.67
C ASN A 439 -4.82 6.91 12.52
N THR A 440 -5.67 7.08 11.51
CA THR A 440 -5.37 7.91 10.32
C THR A 440 -6.01 9.29 10.34
N PHE A 441 -6.81 9.60 11.36
CA PHE A 441 -7.50 10.88 11.44
C PHE A 441 -6.52 11.94 11.92
N GLN A 442 -6.38 13.01 11.15
CA GLN A 442 -5.65 14.21 11.59
C GLN A 442 -6.47 15.00 12.61
N ASP A 443 -7.81 14.86 12.57
CA ASP A 443 -8.74 15.39 13.55
C ASP A 443 -8.60 14.61 14.87
N GLN A 444 -7.81 15.17 15.80
CA GLN A 444 -7.56 14.57 17.12
C GLN A 444 -8.80 14.60 18.02
N GLU A 445 -9.71 15.55 17.85
CA GLU A 445 -10.96 15.58 18.61
C GLU A 445 -11.78 14.33 18.31
N LEU A 446 -11.80 13.89 17.05
CA LEU A 446 -12.46 12.64 16.66
C LEU A 446 -11.85 11.40 17.31
N ALA A 447 -10.52 11.32 17.35
CA ALA A 447 -9.82 10.22 18.01
C ALA A 447 -10.10 10.21 19.51
N GLU A 448 -10.17 11.38 20.13
CA GLU A 448 -10.44 11.55 21.55
C GLU A 448 -11.89 11.18 21.90
N MET A 449 -12.87 11.65 21.12
CA MET A 449 -14.27 11.23 21.24
C MET A 449 -14.43 9.71 21.13
N PHE A 450 -13.72 9.07 20.18
CA PHE A 450 -13.74 7.62 20.05
C PHE A 450 -13.11 6.93 21.27
N ARG A 451 -11.96 7.43 21.75
CA ARG A 451 -11.26 6.93 22.95
C ARG A 451 -12.17 6.95 24.18
N GLU A 452 -12.85 8.08 24.41
CA GLU A 452 -13.81 8.25 25.51
C GLU A 452 -15.00 7.28 25.35
N ASN A 453 -15.57 7.18 24.14
CA ASN A 453 -16.70 6.29 23.87
C ASN A 453 -16.39 4.82 24.21
N ILE A 454 -15.18 4.35 23.88
CA ILE A 454 -14.78 2.96 24.15
C ILE A 454 -14.15 2.77 25.54
N GLY A 455 -13.91 3.85 26.30
CA GLY A 455 -13.27 3.80 27.62
C GLY A 455 -11.83 3.29 27.56
N ALA A 456 -11.07 3.68 26.53
CA ALA A 456 -9.68 3.24 26.36
C ALA A 456 -8.73 4.03 27.29
N PRO A 457 -7.90 3.35 28.11
CA PRO A 457 -7.01 4.01 29.08
C PRO A 457 -5.67 4.47 28.48
N TYR A 458 -5.49 4.39 27.16
CA TYR A 458 -4.24 4.63 26.46
C TYR A 458 -4.40 5.76 25.41
N PRO A 459 -3.31 6.48 25.07
CA PRO A 459 -3.36 7.56 24.10
C PRO A 459 -3.56 7.05 22.66
N PHE A 460 -4.17 7.90 21.82
CA PHE A 460 -4.30 7.70 20.39
C PHE A 460 -3.34 8.63 19.66
N TYR A 461 -2.52 8.07 18.78
CA TYR A 461 -1.60 8.79 17.91
C TYR A 461 -2.08 8.74 16.46
N HIS A 462 -1.52 9.62 15.65
CA HIS A 462 -1.78 9.73 14.23
C HIS A 462 -0.66 9.08 13.42
N GLY A 463 -1.00 8.46 12.29
CA GLY A 463 -0.05 8.00 11.28
C GLY A 463 -0.67 7.92 9.90
N ASP A 464 0.19 7.87 8.86
CA ASP A 464 -0.25 7.82 7.46
C ASP A 464 -1.05 6.54 7.12
N ASP A 465 -2.17 6.68 6.40
CA ASP A 465 -3.07 5.57 6.07
C ASP A 465 -2.39 4.45 5.27
N LYS A 466 -1.57 4.79 4.26
CA LYS A 466 -0.88 3.79 3.45
C LYS A 466 0.18 3.07 4.27
N LEU A 467 0.87 3.79 5.15
CA LEU A 467 1.83 3.23 6.09
C LEU A 467 1.14 2.26 7.06
N LEU A 468 0.08 2.67 7.76
CA LEU A 468 -0.61 1.83 8.75
C LEU A 468 -1.15 0.54 8.12
N LYS A 469 -1.75 0.64 6.93
CA LYS A 469 -2.19 -0.52 6.14
C LYS A 469 -1.03 -1.43 5.74
N THR A 470 0.17 -0.88 5.49
CA THR A 470 1.38 -1.65 5.20
C THR A 470 1.89 -2.41 6.43
N ILE A 471 1.69 -1.88 7.63
CA ILE A 471 2.12 -2.54 8.87
C ILE A 471 1.26 -3.78 9.15
N ILE A 472 -0.07 -3.69 9.10
CA ILE A 472 -0.97 -4.81 9.39
C ILE A 472 -2.26 -4.75 8.56
N ARG A 473 -2.79 -5.91 8.14
CA ARG A 473 -4.05 -6.03 7.37
C ARG A 473 -5.25 -6.28 8.28
N SER A 474 -5.30 -5.61 9.45
CA SER A 474 -6.36 -5.82 10.43
C SER A 474 -6.79 -4.50 11.07
N ASN A 475 -8.09 -4.31 11.25
CA ASN A 475 -8.70 -3.14 11.87
C ASN A 475 -9.82 -3.56 12.84
N PRO A 476 -9.58 -3.60 14.16
CA PRO A 476 -8.31 -3.27 14.79
C PRO A 476 -7.29 -4.41 14.64
N GLY A 477 -6.00 -4.11 14.79
CA GLY A 477 -4.92 -5.09 14.84
C GLY A 477 -4.01 -4.84 16.05
N LEU A 478 -3.40 -5.89 16.60
CA LEU A 478 -2.40 -5.71 17.67
C LEU A 478 -1.00 -6.01 17.14
N ILE A 479 -0.03 -5.22 17.59
CA ILE A 479 1.37 -5.41 17.27
C ILE A 479 2.17 -5.30 18.55
N VAL A 480 2.96 -6.32 18.84
CA VAL A 480 3.88 -6.36 19.98
C VAL A 480 5.25 -6.00 19.49
N TRP A 481 5.82 -4.97 20.12
CA TRP A 481 7.16 -4.49 19.88
C TRP A 481 8.03 -4.80 21.08
N LYS A 482 9.32 -5.02 20.82
CA LYS A 482 10.35 -5.12 21.85
C LYS A 482 11.64 -4.51 21.32
N ASP A 483 12.18 -3.50 22.00
CA ASP A 483 13.45 -2.84 21.63
C ASP A 483 13.47 -2.38 20.16
N GLY A 484 12.36 -1.82 19.67
CA GLY A 484 12.21 -1.37 18.26
C GLY A 484 12.01 -2.50 17.23
N LYS A 485 11.91 -3.76 17.66
CA LYS A 485 11.64 -4.93 16.83
C LYS A 485 10.20 -5.43 16.98
N ILE A 486 9.58 -5.81 15.87
CA ILE A 486 8.25 -6.44 15.90
C ILE A 486 8.41 -7.90 16.31
N ILE A 487 7.77 -8.30 17.41
CA ILE A 487 7.83 -9.67 17.93
C ILE A 487 6.61 -10.49 17.48
N ALA A 488 5.43 -9.88 17.45
CA ALA A 488 4.20 -10.58 17.08
C ALA A 488 3.14 -9.62 16.52
N LYS A 489 2.25 -10.14 15.68
CA LYS A 489 1.07 -9.45 15.17
C LYS A 489 -0.18 -10.30 15.34
N TYR A 490 -1.30 -9.67 15.67
CA TYR A 490 -2.56 -10.36 15.86
C TYR A 490 -3.69 -9.70 15.10
N HIS A 491 -4.45 -10.53 14.38
CA HIS A 491 -5.74 -10.16 13.82
C HIS A 491 -6.78 -10.05 14.95
N TRP A 492 -7.75 -9.13 14.84
CA TRP A 492 -8.81 -9.01 15.87
C TRP A 492 -9.63 -10.28 16.14
N ARG A 493 -9.67 -11.21 15.19
CA ARG A 493 -10.34 -12.52 15.37
C ARG A 493 -9.51 -13.52 16.17
N HIS A 494 -8.20 -13.33 16.20
CA HIS A 494 -7.21 -14.26 16.76
C HIS A 494 -6.33 -13.55 17.80
N LEU A 495 -6.98 -12.76 18.67
CA LEU A 495 -6.32 -12.09 19.77
C LEU A 495 -5.77 -13.12 20.78
N PRO A 496 -4.57 -12.89 21.33
CA PRO A 496 -3.98 -13.78 22.33
C PRO A 496 -4.73 -13.65 23.66
N THR A 497 -4.57 -14.64 24.53
CA THR A 497 -4.91 -14.48 25.95
C THR A 497 -3.88 -13.58 26.63
N ALA A 498 -4.25 -12.93 27.73
CA ALA A 498 -3.31 -12.09 28.49
C ALA A 498 -2.05 -12.86 28.91
N GLU A 499 -2.20 -14.11 29.36
CA GLU A 499 -1.08 -14.97 29.71
C GLU A 499 -0.17 -15.28 28.52
N ALA A 500 -0.74 -15.56 27.34
CA ALA A 500 0.05 -15.84 26.16
C ALA A 500 0.80 -14.59 25.68
N LEU A 501 0.16 -13.42 25.77
CA LEU A 501 0.76 -12.13 25.43
C LEU A 501 1.97 -11.84 26.32
N LEU A 502 1.83 -12.00 27.63
CA LEU A 502 2.87 -11.69 28.62
C LEU A 502 4.01 -12.72 28.70
N ARG A 503 3.91 -13.85 27.99
CA ARG A 503 4.97 -14.87 27.91
C ARG A 503 5.94 -14.69 26.75
N LEU A 504 5.65 -13.77 25.82
CA LEU A 504 6.56 -13.36 24.74
C LEU A 504 7.82 -12.74 25.34
#